data_AF-A0A287R443-F1
#
_entry.id   AF-A0A287R443-F1
#
_cell.length_a   1.000
_cell.length_b   1.000
_cell.length_c   1.000
_cell.angle_alpha   90.00
_cell.angle_beta   90.00
_cell.angle_gamma   90.00
#
_symmetry.space_group_name_H-M   'P 1'
#
loop_
_entity.id
_entity.type
_entity.pdbx_description
1 polymer ?
#
loop_
_entity_poly.entity_id
_entity_poly.type
_entity_poly.pdbx_seq_one_letter_code
_entity_poly.pdbx_strand_id
1 'polypeptide(L)'
;MVSGVGLVADSSLAVSFFNPLVLAVAKPGADSWTVAHNDRMNTTLPFVVRFYCTNYRGVMVLNMGSDQQPPWLHLVADRSKSFNFNQMSQSLHLADNGGELMLVHRIRSQYIRRYDVYRVDLKAGVLVPVKGFNGRAMFMGMGRTISVSAHNPFPCVAPDTIYMAPECDGKIQGYNIVDGRVCDLIGAACPRSIVDCIWQGTYLSLNLSLRTNDGCLL
;
A
#
# COMPACT_ATOMS: atom_id res chain seq x y z
N MET A 1 4.16 -14.13 7.92
CA MET A 1 2.95 -13.28 7.75
C MET A 1 2.98 -12.66 6.37
N VAL A 2 1.87 -12.70 5.64
CA VAL A 2 1.74 -12.06 4.32
C VAL A 2 1.52 -10.55 4.52
N SER A 3 2.30 -9.73 3.83
CA SER A 3 2.17 -8.25 3.84
C SER A 3 1.45 -7.71 2.62
N GLY A 4 1.25 -8.53 1.58
CA GLY A 4 0.40 -8.17 0.46
C GLY A 4 0.32 -9.26 -0.60
N VAL A 5 -0.72 -9.15 -1.44
CA VAL A 5 -1.05 -10.14 -2.48
C VAL A 5 -1.67 -9.43 -3.67
N GLY A 6 -1.42 -9.95 -4.87
CA GLY A 6 -2.05 -9.47 -6.09
C GLY A 6 -1.87 -10.42 -7.26
N LEU A 7 -2.83 -10.37 -8.18
CA LEU A 7 -2.71 -11.03 -9.47
C LEU A 7 -1.84 -10.20 -10.40
N VAL A 8 -1.01 -10.89 -11.18
CA VAL A 8 -0.18 -10.33 -12.24
C VAL A 8 -0.42 -11.12 -13.53
N ALA A 9 0.39 -10.87 -14.56
CA ALA A 9 0.23 -11.50 -15.87
C ALA A 9 0.05 -13.03 -15.79
N ASP A 10 -0.71 -13.57 -16.74
CA ASP A 10 -1.03 -15.00 -16.87
C ASP A 10 -1.73 -15.58 -15.63
N SER A 11 -2.50 -14.75 -14.92
CA SER A 11 -3.16 -15.09 -13.65
C SER A 11 -2.18 -15.57 -12.57
N SER A 12 -0.91 -15.21 -12.68
CA SER A 12 0.09 -15.55 -11.68
C SER A 12 -0.18 -14.77 -10.38
N LEU A 13 0.12 -15.39 -9.26
CA LEU A 13 -0.10 -14.82 -7.94
C LEU A 13 1.22 -14.29 -7.39
N ALA A 14 1.29 -12.99 -7.11
CA ALA A 14 2.40 -12.36 -6.40
C ALA A 14 2.05 -12.24 -4.90
N VAL A 15 2.93 -12.73 -4.04
CA VAL A 15 2.77 -12.69 -2.58
C VAL A 15 4.01 -12.08 -1.95
N SER A 16 3.79 -11.04 -1.16
CA SER A 16 4.81 -10.39 -0.34
C SER A 16 4.72 -10.89 1.09
N PHE A 17 5.86 -11.28 1.64
CA PHE A 17 6.00 -11.77 3.00
C PHE A 17 6.76 -10.76 3.87
N PHE A 18 6.31 -10.60 5.11
CA PHE A 18 7.03 -9.80 6.12
C PHE A 18 8.11 -10.60 6.83
N ASN A 19 7.92 -11.92 6.94
CA ASN A 19 8.91 -12.84 7.50
C ASN A 19 8.73 -14.22 6.84
N PRO A 20 9.66 -14.67 5.97
CA PRO A 20 10.87 -13.95 5.54
C PRO A 20 10.53 -12.71 4.67
N LEU A 21 11.46 -11.75 4.53
CA LEU A 21 11.28 -10.54 3.71
C LEU A 21 11.42 -10.85 2.21
N VAL A 22 10.39 -11.45 1.63
CA VAL A 22 10.43 -12.02 0.28
C VAL A 22 9.20 -11.62 -0.52
N LEU A 23 9.39 -11.27 -1.80
CA LEU A 23 8.35 -11.26 -2.82
C LEU A 23 8.49 -12.52 -3.67
N ALA A 24 7.46 -13.35 -3.68
CA ALA A 24 7.43 -14.58 -4.45
C ALA A 24 6.25 -14.58 -5.44
N VAL A 25 6.41 -15.30 -6.54
CA VAL A 25 5.39 -15.42 -7.58
C VAL A 25 5.22 -16.88 -8.00
N ALA A 26 3.97 -17.29 -8.25
CA ALA A 26 3.66 -18.60 -8.81
C ALA A 26 2.62 -18.48 -9.92
N LYS A 27 2.82 -19.20 -11.03
CA LYS A 27 1.80 -19.41 -12.06
C LYS A 27 0.73 -20.38 -11.53
N PRO A 28 -0.52 -20.33 -12.02
CA PRO A 28 -1.52 -21.34 -11.69
C PRO A 28 -1.01 -22.75 -12.01
N GLY A 29 -1.12 -23.68 -11.06
CA GLY A 29 -0.67 -25.06 -11.22
C GLY A 29 0.84 -25.29 -11.11
N ALA A 30 1.64 -24.27 -10.77
CA ALA A 30 3.07 -24.45 -10.55
C ALA A 30 3.36 -25.18 -9.23
N ASP A 31 4.26 -26.16 -9.26
CA ASP A 31 4.69 -26.91 -8.06
C ASP A 31 5.60 -26.10 -7.13
N SER A 32 6.11 -24.94 -7.58
CA SER A 32 7.03 -24.10 -6.82
C SER A 32 6.82 -22.61 -7.05
N TRP A 33 7.31 -21.82 -6.10
CA TRP A 33 7.31 -20.36 -6.13
C TRP A 33 8.66 -19.84 -6.60
N THR A 34 8.66 -18.80 -7.43
CA THR A 34 9.87 -18.09 -7.84
C THR A 34 10.03 -16.81 -7.04
N VAL A 35 11.21 -16.61 -6.43
CA VAL A 35 11.51 -15.40 -5.67
C VAL A 35 11.87 -14.27 -6.64
N ALA A 36 11.10 -13.18 -6.61
CA ALA A 36 11.33 -11.99 -7.42
C ALA A 36 12.16 -10.92 -6.68
N HIS A 37 12.10 -10.93 -5.34
CA HIS A 37 12.85 -10.00 -4.50
C HIS A 37 13.02 -10.56 -3.09
N ASN A 38 14.13 -10.25 -2.42
CA ASN A 38 14.49 -10.78 -1.11
C ASN A 38 15.02 -9.69 -0.14
N ASP A 39 14.55 -8.45 -0.31
CA ASP A 39 14.89 -7.33 0.56
C ASP A 39 13.62 -6.62 1.06
N ARG A 40 13.78 -5.72 2.03
CA ARG A 40 12.70 -5.05 2.74
C ARG A 40 11.88 -4.15 1.81
N MET A 41 10.61 -4.49 1.69
CA MET A 41 9.58 -3.64 1.10
C MET A 41 8.73 -2.98 2.19
N ASN A 42 8.15 -1.83 1.89
CA ASN A 42 7.27 -1.12 2.82
C ASN A 42 5.83 -1.54 2.57
N THR A 43 5.26 -1.12 1.45
CA THR A 43 3.90 -1.48 1.04
C THR A 43 3.87 -2.06 -0.36
N THR A 44 2.82 -2.83 -0.63
CA THR A 44 2.51 -3.36 -1.96
C THR A 44 1.10 -2.97 -2.37
N LEU A 45 0.88 -2.81 -3.67
CA LEU A 45 -0.40 -2.41 -4.23
C LEU A 45 -0.58 -3.01 -5.64
N PRO A 46 -1.59 -3.85 -5.84
CA PRO A 46 -2.11 -4.14 -7.17
C PRO A 46 -2.77 -2.87 -7.73
N PHE A 47 -2.33 -2.42 -8.90
CA PHE A 47 -2.84 -1.21 -9.57
C PHE A 47 -2.78 -1.41 -11.09
N VAL A 48 -3.90 -1.22 -11.78
CA VAL A 48 -4.01 -1.35 -13.25
C VAL A 48 -3.32 -2.63 -13.78
N VAL A 49 -3.72 -3.79 -13.25
CA VAL A 49 -3.23 -5.14 -13.64
C VAL A 49 -1.73 -5.36 -13.39
N ARG A 50 -1.06 -4.45 -12.68
CA ARG A 50 0.35 -4.58 -12.31
C ARG A 50 0.48 -4.62 -10.79
N PHE A 51 1.58 -5.21 -10.33
CA PHE A 51 1.89 -5.28 -8.92
C PHE A 51 3.01 -4.31 -8.59
N TYR A 52 2.70 -3.30 -7.79
CA TYR A 52 3.65 -2.29 -7.35
C TYR A 52 4.07 -2.53 -5.91
N CYS A 53 5.28 -2.12 -5.59
CA CYS A 53 5.74 -2.05 -4.22
C CYS A 53 6.65 -0.85 -4.01
N THR A 54 7.03 -0.61 -2.76
CA THR A 54 7.96 0.44 -2.38
C THR A 54 9.13 -0.15 -1.61
N ASN A 55 10.32 0.35 -1.90
CA ASN A 55 11.52 0.04 -1.14
C ASN A 55 12.33 1.32 -0.93
N TYR A 56 13.56 1.18 -0.43
CA TYR A 56 14.42 2.32 -0.17
C TYR A 56 14.83 3.09 -1.44
N ARG A 57 14.54 2.64 -2.67
CA ARG A 57 14.84 3.39 -3.89
C ARG A 57 13.66 4.23 -4.39
N GLY A 58 12.44 3.89 -4.00
CA GLY A 58 11.22 4.56 -4.48
C GLY A 58 10.12 3.57 -4.80
N VAL A 59 9.43 3.80 -5.92
CA VAL A 59 8.32 2.95 -6.38
C VAL A 59 8.84 1.95 -7.41
N MET A 60 8.55 0.68 -7.15
CA MET A 60 8.93 -0.45 -7.99
C MET A 60 7.68 -1.09 -8.60
N VAL A 61 7.85 -1.72 -9.76
CA VAL A 61 6.84 -2.60 -10.37
C VAL A 61 7.43 -3.99 -10.55
N LEU A 62 6.62 -5.02 -10.33
CA LEU A 62 6.97 -6.40 -10.61
C LEU A 62 6.83 -6.68 -12.11
N ASN A 63 7.94 -7.09 -12.72
CA ASN A 63 7.96 -7.60 -14.08
C ASN A 63 8.05 -9.12 -14.04
N MET A 64 7.19 -9.78 -14.82
CA MET A 64 7.08 -11.24 -14.85
C MET A 64 8.15 -11.93 -15.69
N GLY A 65 8.92 -11.17 -16.46
CA GLY A 65 9.98 -11.71 -17.31
C GLY A 65 9.47 -12.68 -18.36
N SER A 66 10.31 -13.65 -18.69
CA SER A 66 10.02 -14.77 -19.59
C SER A 66 10.53 -16.05 -18.97
N ASP A 67 10.32 -17.21 -19.58
CA ASP A 67 10.78 -18.48 -18.99
C ASP A 67 12.31 -18.54 -18.77
N GLN A 68 13.10 -17.71 -19.48
CA GLN A 68 14.55 -17.60 -19.30
C GLN A 68 14.97 -16.53 -18.29
N GLN A 69 14.07 -15.62 -17.92
CA GLN A 69 14.36 -14.50 -17.03
C GLN A 69 13.39 -14.50 -15.86
N PRO A 70 13.86 -14.80 -14.63
CA PRO A 70 13.00 -14.84 -13.46
C PRO A 70 12.37 -13.46 -13.22
N PRO A 71 11.18 -13.40 -12.59
CA PRO A 71 10.53 -12.14 -12.26
C PRO A 71 11.45 -11.24 -11.42
N TRP A 72 11.37 -9.94 -11.63
CA TRP A 72 12.19 -8.96 -10.90
C TRP A 72 11.44 -7.65 -10.67
N LEU A 73 11.96 -6.85 -9.74
CA LEU A 73 11.46 -5.50 -9.50
C LEU A 73 12.18 -4.47 -10.37
N HIS A 74 11.41 -3.69 -11.12
CA HIS A 74 11.89 -2.57 -11.92
C HIS A 74 11.52 -1.23 -11.27
N LEU A 75 12.47 -0.31 -11.18
CA LEU A 75 12.25 1.02 -10.60
C LEU A 75 11.44 1.87 -11.59
N VAL A 76 10.26 2.33 -11.18
CA VAL A 76 9.37 3.15 -12.01
C VAL A 76 9.25 4.59 -11.53
N ALA A 77 9.63 4.89 -10.29
CA ALA A 77 9.82 6.27 -9.86
C ALA A 77 10.93 6.33 -8.80
N ASP A 78 11.98 7.09 -9.12
CA ASP A 78 13.08 7.34 -8.18
C ASP A 78 12.70 8.45 -7.20
N ARG A 79 12.86 8.18 -5.90
CA ARG A 79 12.59 9.15 -4.84
C ARG A 79 13.77 10.08 -4.53
N SER A 80 14.96 9.79 -5.04
CA SER A 80 16.23 10.40 -4.60
C SER A 80 16.23 11.93 -4.69
N LYS A 81 15.53 12.50 -5.67
CA LYS A 81 15.37 13.95 -5.86
C LYS A 81 14.25 14.57 -5.02
N SER A 82 13.36 13.75 -4.48
CA SER A 82 12.17 14.22 -3.77
C SER A 82 12.41 14.32 -2.25
N PHE A 83 13.08 13.33 -1.65
CA PHE A 83 13.36 13.32 -0.22
C PHE A 83 14.44 12.31 0.20
N ASN A 84 15.11 12.62 1.31
CA ASN A 84 15.96 11.68 2.02
C ASN A 84 15.12 10.67 2.82
N PHE A 85 15.54 9.41 2.83
CA PHE A 85 14.78 8.34 3.47
C PHE A 85 15.60 7.60 4.52
N ASN A 86 15.01 7.45 5.71
CA ASN A 86 15.58 6.65 6.79
C ASN A 86 14.60 5.54 7.17
N GLN A 87 14.95 4.29 6.87
CA GLN A 87 14.12 3.11 7.14
C GLN A 87 13.79 2.88 8.63
N MET A 88 14.54 3.48 9.55
CA MET A 88 14.32 3.34 10.99
C MET A 88 13.15 4.20 11.50
N SER A 89 12.87 5.32 10.83
CA SER A 89 11.91 6.32 11.27
C SER A 89 10.88 6.70 10.22
N GLN A 90 10.99 6.15 9.01
CA GLN A 90 10.16 6.52 7.88
C GLN A 90 9.63 5.30 7.14
N SER A 91 8.47 5.45 6.52
CA SER A 91 7.86 4.41 5.70
C SER A 91 7.16 4.98 4.46
N LEU A 92 7.01 4.14 3.44
CA LEU A 92 6.41 4.48 2.15
C LEU A 92 5.13 3.67 1.91
N HIS A 93 4.03 4.36 1.61
CA HIS A 93 2.71 3.77 1.50
C HIS A 93 2.08 4.07 0.14
N LEU A 94 1.81 3.04 -0.65
CA LEU A 94 1.11 3.17 -1.92
C LEU A 94 -0.41 3.15 -1.73
N ALA A 95 -1.11 3.97 -2.51
CA ALA A 95 -2.57 3.98 -2.57
C ALA A 95 -3.07 4.21 -4.00
N ASP A 96 -4.16 3.54 -4.36
CA ASP A 96 -4.96 3.89 -5.53
C ASP A 96 -5.94 5.01 -5.14
N ASN A 97 -5.65 6.23 -5.59
CA ASN A 97 -6.49 7.40 -5.36
C ASN A 97 -7.51 7.62 -6.49
N GLY A 98 -8.16 6.57 -6.97
CA GLY A 98 -9.29 6.69 -7.89
C GLY A 98 -8.81 6.71 -9.33
N GLY A 99 -7.85 5.83 -9.63
CA GLY A 99 -7.12 5.79 -10.89
C GLY A 99 -5.78 6.53 -10.85
N GLU A 100 -5.45 7.23 -9.76
CA GLU A 100 -4.14 7.88 -9.58
C GLU A 100 -3.28 7.09 -8.58
N LEU A 101 -2.11 6.63 -9.02
CA LEU A 101 -1.15 5.98 -8.13
C LEU A 101 -0.48 7.02 -7.23
N MET A 102 -0.71 6.92 -5.93
CA MET A 102 -0.17 7.84 -4.93
C MET A 102 0.87 7.16 -4.05
N LEU A 103 1.83 7.97 -3.58
CA LEU A 103 2.82 7.60 -2.58
C LEU A 103 2.73 8.54 -1.39
N VAL A 104 2.48 7.97 -0.21
CA VAL A 104 2.55 8.67 1.07
C VAL A 104 3.89 8.35 1.73
N HIS A 105 4.67 9.39 1.98
CA HIS A 105 5.90 9.33 2.77
C HIS A 105 5.57 9.69 4.21
N ARG A 106 5.57 8.67 5.07
CA ARG A 106 5.35 8.82 6.52
C ARG A 106 6.68 9.08 7.20
N ILE A 107 6.77 10.21 7.90
CA ILE A 107 7.91 10.59 8.73
C ILE A 107 7.47 10.50 10.20
N ARG A 108 8.11 9.60 10.95
CA ARG A 108 7.84 9.40 12.37
C ARG A 108 9.12 9.49 13.19
N SER A 109 9.31 10.62 13.87
CA SER A 109 10.31 10.76 14.92
C SER A 109 9.65 10.89 16.29
N GLN A 110 10.45 10.96 17.36
CA GLN A 110 9.95 11.23 18.71
C GLN A 110 9.19 12.56 18.81
N TYR A 111 9.47 13.52 17.93
CA TYR A 111 8.95 14.89 17.98
C TYR A 111 8.08 15.26 16.78
N ILE A 112 8.19 14.53 15.67
CA ILE A 112 7.57 14.90 14.39
C ILE A 112 6.75 13.72 13.86
N ARG A 113 5.49 14.02 13.55
CA ARG A 113 4.60 13.18 12.75
C ARG A 113 4.16 14.00 11.54
N ARG A 114 4.67 13.63 10.36
CA ARG A 114 4.43 14.36 9.11
C ARG A 114 4.19 13.39 7.97
N TYR A 115 3.35 13.81 7.05
CA TYR A 115 3.02 13.09 5.84
C TYR A 115 3.26 13.97 4.64
N ASP A 116 4.19 13.57 3.78
CA ASP A 116 4.37 14.18 2.46
C ASP A 116 3.77 13.25 1.42
N VAL A 117 3.02 13.78 0.47
CA VAL A 117 2.25 13.00 -0.49
C VAL A 117 2.67 13.35 -1.91
N TYR A 118 2.81 12.32 -2.74
CA TYR A 118 3.22 12.44 -4.12
C TYR A 118 2.28 11.65 -5.03
N ARG A 119 1.96 12.23 -6.19
CA ARG A 119 1.46 11.49 -7.35
C ARG A 119 2.65 10.82 -8.04
N VAL A 120 2.51 9.55 -8.39
CA VAL A 120 3.54 8.81 -9.14
C VAL A 120 3.32 9.05 -10.63
N ASP A 121 4.22 9.81 -11.25
CA ASP A 121 4.21 9.98 -12.71
C ASP A 121 4.98 8.85 -13.37
N LEU A 122 4.27 7.78 -13.74
CA LEU A 122 4.87 6.59 -14.34
C LEU A 122 5.54 6.87 -15.69
N LYS A 123 5.11 7.91 -16.42
CA LYS A 123 5.68 8.26 -17.73
C LYS A 123 6.98 9.01 -17.57
N ALA A 124 7.02 9.98 -16.66
CA ALA A 124 8.22 10.76 -16.38
C ALA A 124 9.19 10.04 -15.42
N GLY A 125 8.73 9.02 -14.71
CA GLY A 125 9.51 8.26 -13.74
C GLY A 125 9.82 9.04 -12.46
N VAL A 126 8.95 9.97 -12.07
CA VAL A 126 9.17 10.90 -10.95
C VAL A 126 8.00 10.96 -9.98
N LEU A 127 8.28 11.46 -8.78
CA LEU A 127 7.29 11.76 -7.76
C LEU A 127 6.92 13.24 -7.81
N VAL A 128 5.65 13.55 -8.05
CA VAL A 128 5.14 14.92 -8.12
C VAL A 128 4.40 15.24 -6.81
N PRO A 129 4.88 16.21 -6.00
CA PRO A 129 4.19 16.57 -4.76
C PRO A 129 2.75 17.01 -5.01
N VAL A 130 1.84 16.62 -4.13
CA VAL A 130 0.43 17.07 -4.15
C VAL A 130 0.06 17.75 -2.85
N LYS A 131 -0.98 18.60 -2.91
CA LYS A 131 -1.51 19.34 -1.76
C LYS A 131 -2.78 18.74 -1.18
N GLY A 132 -3.33 17.71 -1.80
CA GLY A 132 -4.63 17.12 -1.45
C GLY A 132 -4.84 15.78 -2.16
N PHE A 133 -5.95 15.13 -1.82
CA PHE A 133 -6.42 13.86 -2.37
C PHE A 133 -7.63 14.02 -3.29
N ASN A 134 -7.92 15.24 -3.75
CA ASN A 134 -9.04 15.55 -4.65
C ASN A 134 -10.40 15.13 -4.07
N GLY A 135 -10.70 15.54 -2.83
CA GLY A 135 -11.97 15.20 -2.16
C GLY A 135 -12.04 13.78 -1.62
N ARG A 136 -10.89 13.10 -1.51
CA ARG A 136 -10.77 11.74 -0.95
C ARG A 136 -10.00 11.77 0.37
N ALA A 137 -10.04 10.65 1.08
CA ALA A 137 -9.28 10.43 2.29
C ALA A 137 -8.54 9.09 2.19
N MET A 138 -7.40 8.99 2.87
CA MET A 138 -6.61 7.76 2.89
C MET A 138 -6.70 7.10 4.26
N PHE A 139 -6.91 5.80 4.26
CA PHE A 139 -6.87 4.97 5.45
C PHE A 139 -5.65 4.07 5.35
N MET A 140 -4.72 4.22 6.28
CA MET A 140 -3.39 3.63 6.21
C MET A 140 -3.17 2.67 7.39
N GLY A 141 -2.92 1.41 7.06
CA GLY A 141 -2.43 0.38 7.96
C GLY A 141 -0.93 0.12 7.77
N MET A 142 -0.42 -0.94 8.39
CA MET A 142 1.00 -1.25 8.40
C MET A 142 1.53 -1.73 7.04
N GLY A 143 0.68 -2.40 6.22
CA GLY A 143 1.06 -2.96 4.92
C GLY A 143 0.22 -2.49 3.73
N ARG A 144 -0.88 -1.77 3.97
CA ARG A 144 -1.84 -1.37 2.93
C ARG A 144 -2.44 0.01 3.23
N THR A 145 -2.70 0.76 2.17
CA THR A 145 -3.48 1.99 2.22
C THR A 145 -4.66 1.90 1.27
N ILE A 146 -5.81 2.40 1.69
CA ILE A 146 -7.03 2.48 0.88
C ILE A 146 -7.45 3.94 0.77
N SER A 147 -7.79 4.40 -0.44
CA SER A 147 -8.41 5.71 -0.62
C SER A 147 -9.92 5.57 -0.77
N VAL A 148 -10.65 6.43 -0.06
CA VAL A 148 -12.12 6.45 -0.02
C VAL A 148 -12.59 7.86 -0.36
N SER A 149 -13.68 7.98 -1.12
CA SER A 149 -14.32 9.27 -1.35
C SER A 149 -14.79 9.87 -0.02
N ALA A 150 -14.46 11.14 0.24
CA ALA A 150 -14.97 11.86 1.41
C ALA A 150 -16.38 12.42 1.15
N HIS A 151 -16.86 12.37 -0.09
CA HIS A 151 -18.24 12.67 -0.42
C HIS A 151 -19.18 11.54 0.06
N ASN A 152 -20.48 11.84 0.13
CA ASN A 152 -21.53 10.94 0.61
C ASN A 152 -21.31 9.50 0.07
N PRO A 153 -21.33 8.45 0.93
CA PRO A 153 -22.11 8.33 2.17
C PRO A 153 -21.33 8.50 3.50
N PHE A 154 -20.10 9.02 3.52
CA PHE A 154 -19.27 9.05 4.73
C PHE A 154 -19.12 10.45 5.36
N PRO A 155 -20.14 10.98 6.08
CA PRO A 155 -20.14 12.37 6.59
C PRO A 155 -19.05 12.68 7.64
N CYS A 156 -18.42 11.65 8.18
CA CYS A 156 -17.36 11.69 9.19
C CYS A 156 -15.95 11.58 8.61
N VAL A 157 -15.84 11.36 7.29
CA VAL A 157 -14.57 11.29 6.57
C VAL A 157 -14.29 12.68 6.02
N ALA A 158 -13.26 13.31 6.57
CA ALA A 158 -12.79 14.60 6.09
C ALA A 158 -11.95 14.40 4.83
N PRO A 159 -12.12 15.24 3.80
CA PRO A 159 -11.24 15.23 2.64
C PRO A 159 -9.80 15.53 3.06
N ASP A 160 -8.85 15.13 2.22
CA ASP A 160 -7.43 15.42 2.37
C ASP A 160 -6.84 14.94 3.71
N THR A 161 -7.45 13.91 4.29
CA THR A 161 -7.11 13.40 5.63
C THR A 161 -6.59 11.98 5.54
N ILE A 162 -5.48 11.71 6.23
CA ILE A 162 -4.91 10.38 6.46
C ILE A 162 -5.39 9.88 7.81
N TYR A 163 -6.16 8.80 7.80
CA TYR A 163 -6.63 8.07 8.98
C TYR A 163 -5.71 6.88 9.23
N MET A 164 -5.11 6.82 10.42
CA MET A 164 -4.15 5.78 10.77
C MET A 164 -4.76 4.67 11.60
N ALA A 165 -4.39 3.43 11.27
CA ALA A 165 -4.74 2.29 12.09
C ALA A 165 -4.03 2.31 13.46
N PRO A 166 -4.65 1.79 14.54
CA PRO A 166 -4.05 1.73 15.87
C PRO A 166 -2.68 1.04 15.89
N GLU A 167 -2.45 0.06 15.01
CA GLU A 167 -1.16 -0.62 14.85
C GLU A 167 -0.02 0.31 14.43
N CYS A 168 -0.34 1.43 13.77
CA CYS A 168 0.65 2.40 13.32
C CYS A 168 1.10 3.33 14.45
N ASP A 169 0.19 3.78 15.31
CA ASP A 169 0.42 4.89 16.27
C ASP A 169 -0.27 4.75 17.64
N GLY A 170 -0.83 3.59 17.96
CA GLY A 170 -1.48 3.26 19.24
C GLY A 170 -2.86 3.91 19.44
N LYS A 171 -3.26 4.85 18.57
CA LYS A 171 -4.56 5.53 18.56
C LYS A 171 -4.96 5.83 17.11
N ILE A 172 -6.27 5.88 16.87
CA ILE A 172 -6.80 6.34 15.58
C ILE A 172 -6.77 7.87 15.58
N GLN A 173 -5.93 8.43 14.71
CA GLN A 173 -5.80 9.86 14.50
C GLN A 173 -5.98 10.16 13.01
N GLY A 174 -6.64 11.28 12.72
CA GLY A 174 -6.66 11.89 11.41
C GLY A 174 -5.55 12.91 11.29
N TYR A 175 -4.84 12.93 10.17
CA TYR A 175 -3.88 13.97 9.80
C TYR A 175 -4.33 14.63 8.50
N ASN A 176 -4.66 15.92 8.53
CA ASN A 176 -4.99 16.65 7.32
C ASN A 176 -3.70 17.13 6.63
N ILE A 177 -3.53 16.79 5.35
CA ILE A 177 -2.29 17.09 4.61
C ILE A 177 -2.23 18.53 4.09
N VAL A 178 -3.35 19.26 4.08
CA VAL A 178 -3.43 20.65 3.61
C VAL A 178 -2.91 21.60 4.68
N ASP A 179 -3.38 21.44 5.92
CA ASP A 179 -3.09 22.34 7.04
C ASP A 179 -2.24 21.71 8.15
N GLY A 180 -1.93 20.41 8.05
CA GLY A 180 -1.13 19.66 9.01
C GLY A 180 -1.84 19.38 10.34
N ARG A 181 -3.15 19.65 10.46
CA ARG A 181 -3.89 19.44 11.71
C ARG A 181 -4.05 17.97 12.03
N VAL A 182 -3.88 17.64 13.30
CA VAL A 182 -4.15 16.32 13.86
C VAL A 182 -5.50 16.34 14.57
N CYS A 183 -6.37 15.41 14.23
CA CYS A 183 -7.67 15.24 14.88
C CYS A 183 -7.72 13.89 15.60
N ASP A 184 -7.96 13.92 16.91
CA ASP A 184 -8.18 12.71 17.71
C ASP A 184 -9.59 12.18 17.48
N LEU A 185 -9.70 10.92 17.03
CA LEU A 185 -10.97 10.30 16.66
C LEU A 185 -11.48 9.37 17.78
N ILE A 186 -11.22 9.74 19.04
CA ILE A 186 -11.46 8.91 20.23
C ILE A 186 -12.96 8.51 20.39
N GLY A 187 -13.89 9.14 19.67
CA GLY A 187 -15.33 8.79 19.66
C GLY A 187 -15.97 8.53 18.29
N ALA A 188 -15.25 8.60 17.16
CA ALA A 188 -15.88 8.49 15.84
C ALA A 188 -16.03 7.01 15.41
N ALA A 189 -17.27 6.50 15.35
CA ALA A 189 -17.57 5.11 15.00
C ALA A 189 -17.19 4.73 13.56
N CYS A 190 -17.35 5.65 12.62
CA CYS A 190 -17.19 5.35 11.19
C CYS A 190 -15.73 5.21 10.71
N PRO A 191 -14.76 6.13 10.98
CA PRO A 191 -13.38 5.89 10.57
C PRO A 191 -12.77 4.67 11.27
N ARG A 192 -13.24 4.34 12.48
CA ARG A 192 -12.92 3.07 13.17
C ARG A 192 -13.29 1.85 12.34
N SER A 193 -14.53 1.77 11.87
CA SER A 193 -14.97 0.61 11.08
C SER A 193 -14.14 0.36 9.81
N ILE A 194 -13.77 1.42 9.07
CA ILE A 194 -12.95 1.30 7.85
C ILE A 194 -11.51 0.89 8.19
N VAL A 195 -10.95 1.47 9.25
CA VAL A 195 -9.64 1.09 9.78
C VAL A 195 -9.63 -0.37 10.26
N ASP A 196 -10.68 -0.80 10.95
CA ASP A 196 -10.84 -2.17 11.42
C ASP A 196 -10.98 -3.14 10.23
N CYS A 197 -11.62 -2.73 9.13
CA CYS A 197 -11.66 -3.51 7.89
C CYS A 197 -10.29 -3.63 7.21
N ILE A 198 -9.41 -2.63 7.32
CA ILE A 198 -8.03 -2.74 6.84
C ILE A 198 -7.24 -3.71 7.72
N TRP A 199 -7.48 -3.67 9.04
CA TRP A 199 -6.90 -4.59 10.00
C TRP A 199 -7.37 -6.04 9.78
N GLN A 200 -8.69 -6.28 9.77
CA GLN A 200 -9.26 -7.61 9.51
C GLN A 200 -8.99 -8.08 8.10
N GLY A 201 -8.98 -7.19 7.10
CA GLY A 201 -8.71 -7.51 5.71
C GLY A 201 -7.31 -8.11 5.50
N THR A 202 -6.32 -7.68 6.29
CA THR A 202 -4.97 -8.26 6.32
C THR A 202 -4.99 -9.69 6.87
N TYR A 203 -5.87 -9.97 7.84
CA TYR A 203 -6.12 -11.31 8.38
C TYR A 203 -7.05 -12.18 7.50
N LEU A 204 -8.02 -11.60 6.79
CA LEU A 204 -9.03 -12.27 5.98
C LEU A 204 -8.55 -12.55 4.55
N SER A 205 -7.59 -11.80 4.02
CA SER A 205 -6.92 -12.16 2.77
C SER A 205 -6.23 -13.53 2.83
N LEU A 206 -5.95 -14.05 4.04
CA LEU A 206 -5.54 -15.44 4.24
C LEU A 206 -6.66 -16.47 4.02
N ASN A 207 -7.94 -16.13 4.23
CA ASN A 207 -9.05 -17.09 4.14
C ASN A 207 -9.76 -17.13 2.78
N LEU A 208 -9.75 -16.03 2.03
CA LEU A 208 -10.37 -15.99 0.69
C LEU A 208 -9.45 -16.51 -0.41
N SER A 209 -8.12 -16.40 -0.26
CA SER A 209 -7.16 -16.90 -1.26
C SER A 209 -6.86 -18.40 -1.12
N LEU A 210 -7.32 -19.07 -0.06
CA LEU A 210 -7.23 -20.52 0.14
C LEU A 210 -8.52 -21.26 -0.26
N ARG A 211 -9.58 -20.57 -0.71
CA ARG A 211 -10.88 -21.16 -1.07
C ARG A 211 -11.19 -21.22 -2.57
N THR A 212 -10.23 -20.96 -3.44
CA THR A 212 -10.45 -21.09 -4.89
C THR A 212 -9.93 -22.40 -5.49
N ASN A 213 -9.70 -23.44 -4.68
CA ASN A 213 -9.19 -24.73 -5.16
C ASN A 213 -9.92 -25.96 -4.63
N ASP A 214 -11.23 -25.86 -4.37
CA ASP A 214 -12.07 -27.06 -4.29
C ASP A 214 -13.34 -26.84 -5.13
N GLY A 215 -13.29 -27.33 -6.36
CA GLY A 215 -14.50 -27.62 -7.11
C GLY A 215 -15.11 -28.93 -6.64
N CYS A 216 -16.37 -28.88 -6.18
CA CYS A 216 -17.39 -29.93 -6.26
C CYS A 216 -18.72 -29.30 -5.80
N LEU A 217 -19.66 -29.02 -6.71
CA LEU A 217 -20.74 -29.90 -7.21
C LEU A 217 -21.97 -29.90 -6.28
N LEU A 218 -23.08 -29.40 -6.86
CA LEU A 218 -24.47 -29.25 -6.39
C LEU A 218 -24.74 -28.09 -5.42
#